data_AF-H1PKD4-F1
#
_entry.id   AF-H1PKD4-F1
#
_cell.length_a   1.000
_cell.length_b   1.000
_cell.length_c   1.000
_cell.angle_alpha   90.00
_cell.angle_beta   90.00
_cell.angle_gamma   90.00
#
_symmetry.space_group_name_H-M   'P 1'
#
loop_
_entity.id
_entity.type
_entity.pdbx_description
1 polymer ?
#
loop_
_entity_poly.entity_id
_entity_poly.type
_entity_poly.pdbx_seq_one_letter_code
_entity_poly.pdbx_strand_id
1 'polypeptide(L)'
;MQIMDRIKDCNGCSACIVGCKDSAIKMEYDGEKKFPLINEGACSKCNNCVLYCPLYMPVELPKLEDFYEYNNEFYHRDMPKVYRQTMRDLRDGKQVTFAGTLCQIAGLKALMGDKLNENLSLKPLYCDPENPEREECRSCEFVSQQY
;
A
#
# COMPACT_ATOMS: atom_id res chain seq x y z
N MET A 1 20.12 -5.88 4.54
CA MET A 1 19.08 -6.75 3.94
C MET A 1 17.98 -5.84 3.43
N GLN A 2 17.71 -5.92 2.15
CA GLN A 2 16.67 -5.15 1.48
C GLN A 2 15.31 -5.86 1.63
N ILE A 3 14.22 -5.14 1.40
CA ILE A 3 12.86 -5.73 1.48
C ILE A 3 12.65 -6.77 0.38
N MET A 4 13.15 -6.45 -0.82
CA MET A 4 13.01 -7.27 -2.02
C MET A 4 13.73 -8.62 -1.91
N ASP A 5 14.65 -8.80 -0.95
CA ASP A 5 15.27 -10.09 -0.64
C ASP A 5 14.24 -11.13 -0.14
N ARG A 6 13.09 -10.67 0.37
CA ARG A 6 11.99 -11.50 0.89
C ARG A 6 10.68 -11.37 0.13
N ILE A 7 10.41 -10.18 -0.43
CA ILE A 7 9.12 -9.83 -1.04
C ILE A 7 9.36 -9.50 -2.51
N LYS A 8 9.39 -10.53 -3.36
CA LYS A 8 9.75 -10.39 -4.78
C LYS A 8 8.67 -9.65 -5.59
N ASP A 9 7.41 -9.86 -5.22
CA ASP A 9 6.24 -9.33 -5.94
C ASP A 9 5.69 -8.05 -5.31
N CYS A 10 6.58 -7.15 -4.88
CA CYS A 10 6.18 -5.88 -4.28
C CYS A 10 5.23 -5.09 -5.18
N ASN A 11 4.05 -4.71 -4.65
CA ASN A 11 3.05 -3.96 -5.41
C ASN A 11 3.17 -2.42 -5.27
N GLY A 12 4.29 -1.92 -4.74
CA GLY A 12 4.59 -0.49 -4.66
C GLY A 12 3.65 0.35 -3.79
N CYS A 13 2.86 -0.24 -2.87
CA CYS A 13 1.89 0.50 -2.07
C CYS A 13 2.51 1.55 -1.14
N SER A 14 3.80 1.47 -0.85
CA SER A 14 4.57 2.41 0.00
C SER A 14 4.23 2.36 1.51
N ALA A 15 3.50 1.34 1.98
CA ALA A 15 3.24 1.15 3.42
C ALA A 15 4.53 1.03 4.24
N CYS A 16 5.56 0.37 3.69
CA CYS A 16 6.87 0.22 4.31
C CYS A 16 7.56 1.57 4.63
N ILE A 17 7.34 2.62 3.82
CA ILE A 17 7.86 3.97 4.09
C ILE A 17 7.18 4.57 5.32
N VAL A 18 5.87 4.39 5.45
CA VAL A 18 5.12 4.93 6.59
C VAL A 18 5.46 4.18 7.88
N GLY A 19 5.61 2.85 7.80
CA GLY A 19 5.97 2.00 8.94
C GLY A 19 7.44 2.10 9.38
N CYS A 20 8.31 2.69 8.56
CA CYS A 20 9.72 2.86 8.89
C CYS A 20 9.92 3.98 9.92
N LYS A 21 10.25 3.60 11.16
CA LYS A 21 10.53 4.56 12.23
C LYS A 21 11.81 5.39 12.00
N ASP A 22 12.75 4.87 11.22
CA ASP A 22 14.04 5.54 10.95
C ASP A 22 13.99 6.41 9.69
N SER A 23 12.85 6.47 8.98
CA SER A 23 12.73 7.14 7.67
C SER A 23 13.80 6.69 6.66
N ALA A 24 14.24 5.44 6.75
CA ALA A 24 15.36 4.89 5.98
C ALA A 24 14.95 4.30 4.62
N ILE A 25 13.71 4.50 4.16
CA ILE A 25 13.17 3.85 2.95
C ILE A 25 12.70 4.90 1.95
N LYS A 26 13.05 4.69 0.68
CA LYS A 26 12.52 5.42 -0.47
C LYS A 26 12.01 4.44 -1.53
N MET A 27 11.06 4.89 -2.36
CA MET A 27 10.69 4.15 -3.56
C MET A 27 11.63 4.56 -4.70
N GLU A 28 12.19 3.59 -5.39
CA GLU A 28 13.00 3.74 -6.60
C GLU A 28 12.28 3.11 -7.79
N TYR A 29 12.54 3.61 -9.00
CA TYR A 29 12.01 3.07 -10.24
C TYR A 29 13.12 2.31 -10.97
N ASP A 30 12.92 1.04 -11.29
CA ASP A 30 13.92 0.19 -11.98
C ASP A 30 13.81 0.24 -13.51
N GLY A 31 12.85 0.98 -14.06
CA GLY A 31 12.53 0.96 -15.49
C GLY A 31 11.22 0.27 -15.82
N GLU A 32 10.72 -0.58 -14.92
CA GLU A 32 9.45 -1.30 -15.06
C GLU A 32 8.49 -0.93 -13.94
N LYS A 33 8.93 -1.02 -12.68
CA LYS A 33 8.11 -0.79 -11.50
C LYS A 33 8.82 -0.02 -10.40
N LYS A 34 8.04 0.46 -9.43
CA LYS A 34 8.56 1.07 -8.21
C LYS A 34 8.79 0.02 -7.13
N PHE A 35 9.98 0.03 -6.54
CA PHE A 35 10.37 -0.86 -5.46
C PHE A 35 10.99 -0.09 -4.29
N PRO A 36 10.88 -0.60 -3.05
CA PRO A 36 11.47 0.06 -1.89
C PRO A 36 12.97 -0.25 -1.78
N LEU A 37 13.76 0.80 -1.54
CA LEU A 37 15.20 0.71 -1.23
C LEU A 37 15.45 1.22 0.19
N ILE A 38 16.12 0.39 1.01
CA ILE A 38 16.55 0.73 2.37
C ILE A 38 17.94 1.35 2.34
N ASN A 39 18.09 2.52 2.95
CA ASN A 39 19.37 3.09 3.33
C ASN A 39 19.93 2.35 4.56
N GLU A 40 20.92 1.49 4.36
CA GLU A 40 21.50 0.68 5.44
C GLU A 40 22.25 1.49 6.49
N GLY A 41 22.75 2.68 6.15
CA GLY A 41 23.40 3.57 7.10
C GLY A 41 22.44 4.25 8.08
N ALA A 42 21.15 4.35 7.72
CA ALA A 42 20.10 4.93 8.56
C ALA A 42 19.22 3.86 9.26
N CYS A 43 19.17 2.63 8.73
CA CYS A 43 18.25 1.60 9.18
C CYS A 43 18.70 0.92 10.48
N SER A 44 17.83 0.93 11.51
CA SER A 44 18.06 0.23 12.78
C SER A 44 17.79 -1.28 12.74
N LYS A 45 17.45 -1.84 11.56
CA LYS A 45 17.12 -3.27 11.35
C LYS A 45 15.96 -3.78 12.22
N CYS A 46 14.94 -2.94 12.43
CA CYS A 46 13.78 -3.26 13.26
C CYS A 46 12.73 -4.19 12.61
N ASN A 47 12.85 -4.50 11.31
CA ASN A 47 11.90 -5.30 10.52
C ASN A 47 10.48 -4.72 10.35
N ASN A 48 10.18 -3.50 10.82
CA ASN A 48 8.87 -2.88 10.62
C ASN A 48 8.42 -2.87 9.14
N CYS A 49 9.35 -2.65 8.22
CA CYS A 49 9.03 -2.55 6.80
C CYS A 49 8.43 -3.83 6.22
N VAL A 50 8.83 -5.00 6.71
CA VAL A 50 8.23 -6.28 6.32
C VAL A 50 6.97 -6.58 7.15
N LEU A 51 6.92 -6.18 8.42
CA LEU A 51 5.72 -6.35 9.26
C LEU A 51 4.51 -5.56 8.75
N TYR A 52 4.72 -4.38 8.16
CA TYR A 52 3.68 -3.57 7.53
C TYR A 52 3.47 -3.89 6.05
N CYS A 53 4.19 -4.85 5.49
CA CYS A 53 3.97 -5.26 4.11
C CYS A 53 2.83 -6.29 4.06
N PRO A 54 1.71 -6.01 3.38
CA PRO A 54 0.58 -6.91 3.35
C PRO A 54 0.83 -8.20 2.53
N LEU A 55 1.94 -8.27 1.79
CA LEU A 55 2.39 -9.52 1.14
C LEU A 55 3.19 -10.43 2.10
N TYR A 56 3.71 -9.89 3.21
CA TYR A 56 4.48 -10.66 4.18
C TYR A 56 3.68 -10.94 5.45
N MET A 57 2.90 -9.97 5.91
CA MET A 57 1.89 -10.11 6.97
C MET A 57 0.51 -9.79 6.36
N PRO A 58 -0.18 -10.80 5.79
CA PRO A 58 -1.48 -10.59 5.15
C PRO A 58 -2.51 -10.00 6.08
N VAL A 59 -3.37 -9.14 5.51
CA VAL A 59 -4.52 -8.54 6.19
C VAL A 59 -5.79 -9.06 5.56
N GLU A 60 -6.85 -9.23 6.36
CA GLU A 60 -8.15 -9.63 5.83
C GLU A 60 -8.82 -8.41 5.17
N LEU A 61 -9.05 -8.44 3.86
CA LEU A 61 -9.82 -7.39 3.20
C LEU A 61 -11.32 -7.62 3.42
N PRO A 62 -12.12 -6.56 3.70
CA PRO A 62 -13.56 -6.72 3.74
C PRO A 62 -14.08 -7.14 2.36
N LYS A 63 -15.30 -7.69 2.31
CA LYS A 63 -15.98 -7.91 1.04
C LYS A 63 -16.19 -6.55 0.35
N LEU A 64 -15.58 -6.38 -0.81
CA LEU A 64 -15.68 -5.19 -1.64
C LEU A 64 -16.62 -5.51 -2.80
N GLU A 65 -17.70 -4.74 -2.95
CA GLU A 65 -18.75 -5.02 -3.93
C GLU A 65 -18.63 -4.14 -5.16
N ASP A 66 -18.28 -2.86 -4.97
CA ASP A 66 -18.15 -1.89 -6.05
C ASP A 66 -16.69 -1.53 -6.32
N PHE A 67 -16.31 -1.58 -7.59
CA PHE A 67 -15.01 -1.12 -8.10
C PHE A 67 -15.20 0.08 -8.99
N TYR A 68 -14.26 1.01 -8.90
CA TYR A 68 -14.40 2.31 -9.53
C TYR A 68 -13.26 2.52 -10.52
N GLU A 69 -13.61 3.07 -11.69
CA GLU A 69 -12.66 3.67 -12.61
C GLU A 69 -12.21 5.02 -12.07
N TYR A 70 -10.94 5.35 -12.27
CA TYR A 70 -10.32 6.53 -11.71
C TYR A 70 -9.34 7.17 -12.68
N ASN A 71 -9.05 8.45 -12.43
CA ASN A 71 -8.07 9.20 -13.20
C ASN A 71 -6.62 8.77 -12.85
N ASN A 72 -5.67 9.11 -13.74
CA ASN A 72 -4.27 8.72 -13.60
C ASN A 72 -3.58 9.26 -12.33
N GLU A 73 -4.14 10.30 -11.69
CA GLU A 73 -3.57 10.88 -10.47
C GLU A 73 -3.63 9.90 -9.30
N PHE A 74 -4.59 8.97 -9.27
CA PHE A 74 -4.73 7.98 -8.19
C PHE A 74 -3.60 6.95 -8.18
N TYR A 75 -2.94 6.74 -9.32
CA TYR A 75 -1.84 5.79 -9.48
C TYR A 75 -0.46 6.39 -9.19
N HIS A 76 -0.28 7.70 -9.36
CA HIS A 76 1.04 8.35 -9.27
C HIS A 76 1.25 9.28 -8.07
N ARG A 77 0.26 9.36 -7.18
CA ARG A 77 0.30 10.22 -5.98
C ARG A 77 1.22 9.69 -4.87
N ASP A 78 1.60 10.61 -3.98
CA ASP A 78 2.46 10.37 -2.83
C ASP A 78 1.71 9.58 -1.74
N MET A 79 1.69 8.25 -1.89
CA MET A 79 0.99 7.34 -0.99
C MET A 79 1.38 7.51 0.49
N PRO A 80 2.67 7.68 0.86
CA PRO A 80 3.03 7.98 2.25
C PRO A 80 2.33 9.20 2.83
N LYS A 81 2.11 10.27 2.05
CA LYS A 81 1.32 11.42 2.52
C LYS A 81 -0.16 11.08 2.64
N VAL A 82 -0.73 10.39 1.65
CA VAL A 82 -2.14 9.98 1.67
C VAL A 82 -2.44 9.12 2.90
N TYR A 83 -1.64 8.09 3.19
CA TYR A 83 -1.83 7.25 4.37
C TYR A 83 -1.77 8.03 5.68
N ARG A 84 -0.75 8.86 5.86
CA ARG A 84 -0.62 9.68 7.07
C ARG A 84 -1.79 10.64 7.22
N GLN A 85 -2.28 11.21 6.12
CA GLN A 85 -3.45 12.10 6.15
C GLN A 85 -4.71 11.34 6.56
N THR A 86 -5.01 10.22 5.91
CA THR A 86 -6.15 9.34 6.24
C THR A 86 -6.15 8.95 7.72
N MET A 87 -5.02 8.46 8.23
CA MET A 87 -4.92 8.05 9.64
C MET A 87 -5.08 9.23 10.62
N ARG A 88 -4.58 10.42 10.27
CA ARG A 88 -4.77 11.63 11.08
C ARG A 88 -6.23 12.05 11.09
N ASP A 89 -6.87 12.14 9.94
CA ASP A 89 -8.26 12.58 9.83
C ASP A 89 -9.22 11.61 10.55
N LEU A 90 -8.99 10.30 10.47
CA LEU A 90 -9.77 9.31 11.22
C LEU A 90 -9.57 9.44 12.73
N ARG A 91 -8.34 9.68 13.19
CA ARG A 91 -8.04 9.92 14.61
C ARG A 91 -8.71 11.19 15.12
N ASP A 92 -8.86 12.20 14.26
CA ASP A 92 -9.55 13.46 14.55
C ASP A 92 -11.09 13.31 14.46
N GLY A 93 -11.62 12.10 14.25
CA GLY A 93 -13.05 11.80 14.22
C GLY A 93 -13.76 12.21 12.93
N LYS A 94 -13.02 12.51 11.85
CA LYS A 94 -13.61 12.91 10.57
C LYS A 94 -14.09 11.68 9.79
N GLN A 95 -15.14 11.88 9.01
CA GLN A 95 -15.53 10.94 7.96
C GLN A 95 -14.52 10.99 6.82
N VAL A 96 -13.91 9.85 6.49
CA VAL A 96 -12.86 9.74 5.49
C VAL A 96 -13.23 8.71 4.44
N THR A 97 -13.19 9.11 3.17
CA THR A 97 -13.24 8.19 2.04
C THR A 97 -11.82 7.91 1.57
N PHE A 98 -11.38 6.67 1.65
CA PHE A 98 -10.11 6.22 1.10
C PHE A 98 -10.35 5.49 -0.22
N ALA A 99 -9.94 6.12 -1.32
CA ALA A 99 -9.89 5.49 -2.62
C ALA A 99 -8.47 5.01 -2.91
N GLY A 100 -8.31 3.78 -3.40
CA GLY A 100 -6.98 3.21 -3.67
C GLY A 100 -7.06 1.78 -4.21
N THR A 101 -6.00 1.32 -4.87
CA THR A 101 -5.92 -0.06 -5.35
C THR A 101 -5.98 -1.03 -4.17
N LEU A 102 -6.25 -2.30 -4.41
CA LEU A 102 -6.36 -3.30 -3.34
C LEU A 102 -5.09 -3.41 -2.50
N CYS A 103 -3.92 -3.39 -3.12
CA CYS A 103 -2.65 -3.36 -2.40
C CYS A 103 -2.47 -2.08 -1.56
N GLN A 104 -3.05 -0.95 -2.00
CA GLN A 104 -3.04 0.29 -1.23
C GLN A 104 -3.99 0.23 -0.03
N ILE A 105 -5.19 -0.34 -0.19
CA ILE A 105 -6.15 -0.59 0.89
C ILE A 105 -5.57 -1.57 1.91
N ALA A 106 -4.96 -2.65 1.45
CA ALA A 106 -4.27 -3.61 2.30
C ALA A 106 -3.13 -2.94 3.07
N GLY A 107 -2.36 -2.06 2.42
CA GLY A 107 -1.33 -1.24 3.06
C GLY A 107 -1.89 -0.31 4.14
N LEU A 108 -3.04 0.33 3.91
CA LEU A 108 -3.70 1.17 4.92
C LEU A 108 -4.12 0.33 6.13
N LYS A 109 -4.76 -0.83 5.91
CA LYS A 109 -5.14 -1.75 6.98
C LYS A 109 -3.92 -2.22 7.78
N ALA A 110 -2.84 -2.62 7.12
CA ALA A 110 -1.62 -3.05 7.79
C ALA A 110 -1.06 -1.95 8.72
N LEU A 111 -1.15 -0.67 8.32
CA LEU A 111 -0.68 0.46 9.12
C LEU A 111 -1.61 0.80 10.30
N MET A 112 -2.93 0.61 10.14
CA MET A 112 -3.94 0.97 11.15
C MET A 112 -4.31 -0.18 12.10
N GLY A 113 -4.01 -1.43 11.71
CA GLY A 113 -4.56 -2.64 12.30
C GLY A 113 -5.80 -3.15 11.56
N ASP A 114 -6.16 -4.40 11.81
CA ASP A 114 -7.19 -5.11 11.03
C ASP A 114 -8.62 -4.60 11.22
N LYS A 115 -8.91 -3.96 12.36
CA LYS A 115 -10.23 -3.42 12.65
C LYS A 115 -10.44 -2.11 11.89
N LEU A 116 -11.43 -2.11 10.99
CA LEU A 116 -11.82 -0.90 10.26
C LEU A 116 -12.45 0.12 11.21
N ASN A 117 -12.08 1.39 11.03
CA ASN A 117 -12.70 2.51 11.73
C ASN A 117 -14.10 2.75 11.15
N GLU A 118 -15.09 3.02 12.00
CA GLU A 118 -16.48 3.28 11.58
C GLU A 118 -16.62 4.50 10.65
N ASN A 119 -15.68 5.45 10.74
CA ASN A 119 -15.64 6.65 9.91
C ASN A 119 -14.86 6.46 8.60
N LEU A 120 -14.41 5.25 8.29
CA LEU A 120 -13.65 4.94 7.08
C LEU A 120 -14.55 4.26 6.04
N SER A 121 -14.76 4.94 4.91
CA SER A 121 -15.33 4.35 3.71
C SER A 121 -14.22 4.00 2.72
N LEU A 122 -14.24 2.77 2.19
CA LEU A 122 -13.27 2.30 1.20
C LEU A 122 -13.88 2.36 -0.20
N LYS A 123 -13.12 2.87 -1.17
CA LYS A 123 -13.46 2.87 -2.60
C LYS A 123 -12.35 2.18 -3.39
N PRO A 124 -12.43 0.86 -3.62
CA PRO A 124 -11.38 0.14 -4.31
C PRO A 124 -11.34 0.54 -5.78
N LEU A 125 -10.13 0.75 -6.27
CA LEU A 125 -9.89 1.00 -7.69
C LEU A 125 -9.94 -0.30 -8.46
N TYR A 126 -10.57 -0.27 -9.63
CA TYR A 126 -10.44 -1.35 -10.61
C TYR A 126 -8.97 -1.47 -11.02
N CYS A 127 -8.44 -2.70 -11.04
CA CYS A 127 -7.07 -3.00 -11.44
C CYS A 127 -7.12 -4.03 -12.57
N ASP A 128 -6.66 -3.64 -13.76
CA ASP A 128 -6.58 -4.52 -14.92
C ASP A 128 -5.17 -5.15 -15.01
N PRO A 129 -4.99 -6.46 -14.77
CA PRO A 129 -3.69 -7.10 -14.90
C PRO A 129 -3.23 -7.27 -16.36
N GLU A 130 -4.14 -7.26 -17.33
CA GLU A 130 -3.82 -7.38 -18.76
C GLU A 130 -3.33 -6.03 -19.32
N ASN A 131 -3.99 -4.93 -18.91
CA ASN A 131 -3.64 -3.56 -19.29
C ASN A 131 -3.49 -2.61 -18.08
N PRO A 132 -2.41 -2.74 -17.29
CA PRO A 132 -2.28 -2.01 -16.04
C PRO A 132 -1.76 -0.58 -16.21
N GLU A 133 -2.36 0.37 -15.49
CA GLU A 133 -1.80 1.72 -15.26
C GLU A 133 -0.51 1.70 -14.42
N ARG A 134 -0.26 0.57 -13.73
CA ARG A 134 0.88 0.33 -12.86
C ARG A 134 1.43 -1.05 -13.10
N GLU A 135 2.66 -1.16 -13.60
CA GLU A 135 3.26 -2.45 -13.97
C GLU A 135 3.26 -3.47 -12.81
N GLU A 136 3.27 -3.00 -11.56
CA GLU A 136 3.11 -3.86 -10.37
C GLU A 136 1.79 -4.66 -10.32
N CYS A 137 0.76 -4.23 -11.04
CA CYS A 137 -0.54 -4.86 -11.07
C CYS A 137 -0.55 -6.16 -11.88
N ARG A 138 0.39 -6.38 -12.81
CA ARG A 138 0.44 -7.61 -13.63
C ARG A 138 0.60 -8.88 -12.81
N SER A 139 1.36 -8.81 -11.71
CA SER A 139 1.64 -9.94 -10.82
C SER A 139 1.10 -9.71 -9.41
N CYS A 140 0.07 -8.86 -9.27
CA CYS A 140 -0.46 -8.47 -7.97
C CYS A 140 -1.36 -9.55 -7.37
N GLU A 141 -0.92 -10.15 -6.25
CA GLU A 141 -1.68 -11.18 -5.54
C GLU A 141 -3.09 -10.71 -5.11
N PHE A 142 -3.26 -9.41 -4.83
CA PHE A 142 -4.55 -8.87 -4.45
C PHE A 142 -5.56 -8.86 -5.61
N VAL A 143 -5.10 -8.79 -6.86
CA VAL A 143 -5.95 -8.88 -8.05
C VAL A 143 -6.37 -10.34 -8.25
N SER A 144 -5.44 -11.30 -8.13
CA SER A 144 -5.75 -12.73 -8.27
C SER A 144 -6.69 -13.29 -7.19
N GLN A 145 -6.85 -12.59 -6.06
CA GLN A 145 -7.80 -12.99 -5.01
C GLN A 145 -9.25 -12.55 -5.30
N GLN A 146 -9.50 -11.85 -6.41
CA GLN A 146 -10.83 -11.35 -6.77
C GLN A 146 -11.45 -11.98 -8.03
N TYR A 147 -10.67 -12.71 -8.83
CA TYR A 147 -11.10 -13.33 -10.08
C TYR A 147 -10.86 -14.83 -10.08
#